data_AF-W7XY04-F1
#
_entry.id   AF-W7XY04-F1
#
_cell.length_a   1.000
_cell.length_b   1.000
_cell.length_c   1.000
_cell.angle_alpha   90.00
_cell.angle_beta   90.00
_cell.angle_gamma   90.00
#
_symmetry.space_group_name_H-M   'P 1'
#
loop_
_entity.id
_entity.type
_entity.pdbx_description
1 polymer ?
#
loop_
_entity_poly.entity_id
_entity_poly.type
_entity_poly.pdbx_seq_one_letter_code
_entity_poly.pdbx_strand_id
1 'polypeptide(L)'
;MSGGNCPETPRQKMIGMMYLFLTAMLALNVSGELLLAFVSLDEGFNQTRETVERKNESLYTQFKTAFETNRSKAQEEWDKAQKVQAASDSLVNHIQDIKLVLAQTVSGPEATPESYAGIDNQDVAAQVMIVEKAGARSKELKRRMTEFKDLLVSMLDPNDVKDTAYIHAYETVFNTDDVKDEEIKTWESTKFEHVPLAASMAMLSKIQGDVRNAEADVVANLMSDINKDSYKFDELLTVVKPFKTTVLEGETYKAEVYIAAYDPTVVPEIVVDGQKLKVGDGKGLLEQTKGVGEYKWTGNIKMPTPDGTGFNDYPVEGEYQVVKPSAVISPIKMNVFYEGVDNPVAISVPGVASNALKISMTNVVQKRSGANFIVRPKAGTAGRKSIVSVSAEIGGKTKFIGKQEFRIKRVPDPVPTVAGESGGKIRKNVLLAQSGVFAEMKDFDFELEYKVTRFTVSVLKGGYIVDEPSKSSKFTAQQKELIKGMSRGAKVSIEGIRAKGPSGTRDLGTITFVLD
;
A
#
# COMPACT_ATOMS: atom_id res chain seq x y z
N MET A 1 19.14 -38.35 105.26
CA MET A 1 18.49 -39.65 105.51
C MET A 1 18.20 -40.28 104.17
N SER A 2 18.76 -41.46 103.93
CA SER A 2 18.52 -42.27 102.72
C SER A 2 17.08 -42.76 102.76
N GLY A 3 16.24 -42.23 101.86
CA GLY A 3 14.90 -42.74 101.63
C GLY A 3 15.01 -44.04 100.85
N GLY A 4 14.85 -45.17 101.53
CA GLY A 4 14.83 -46.48 100.90
C GLY A 4 13.73 -46.56 99.84
N ASN A 5 14.13 -46.88 98.61
CA ASN A 5 13.22 -47.33 97.56
C ASN A 5 12.48 -48.58 98.04
N CYS A 6 11.23 -48.43 98.46
CA CYS A 6 10.30 -49.54 98.46
C CYS A 6 10.24 -50.07 97.02
N PRO A 7 10.55 -51.36 96.76
CA PRO A 7 10.43 -51.92 95.42
C PRO A 7 8.99 -51.73 94.94
N GLU A 8 8.79 -51.01 93.84
CA GLU A 8 7.48 -50.86 93.23
C GLU A 8 6.84 -52.24 93.07
N THR A 9 5.65 -52.40 93.63
CA THR A 9 4.91 -53.66 93.52
C THR A 9 4.67 -53.96 92.03
N PRO A 10 4.61 -55.24 91.60
CA PRO A 10 4.35 -55.59 90.20
C PRO A 10 3.12 -54.87 89.61
N ARG A 11 2.12 -54.56 90.44
CA ARG A 11 0.95 -53.75 90.09
C ARG A 11 1.30 -52.28 89.79
N GLN A 12 2.16 -51.64 90.58
CA GLN A 12 2.63 -50.26 90.32
C GLN A 12 3.50 -50.20 89.06
N LYS A 13 4.36 -51.20 88.83
CA LYS A 13 5.10 -51.30 87.56
C LYS A 13 4.19 -51.47 86.35
N MET A 14 3.14 -52.30 86.46
CA MET A 14 2.14 -52.42 85.39
C MET A 14 1.38 -51.11 85.16
N ILE A 15 0.98 -50.40 86.22
CA ILE A 15 0.30 -49.10 86.09
C ILE A 15 1.23 -48.05 85.49
N GLY A 16 2.51 -48.01 85.89
CA GLY A 16 3.53 -47.11 85.33
C GLY A 16 3.82 -47.39 83.86
N MET A 17 3.95 -48.67 83.47
CA MET A 17 4.10 -49.04 82.06
C MET A 17 2.86 -48.74 81.24
N MET A 18 1.65 -48.94 81.78
CA MET A 18 0.41 -48.55 81.11
C MET A 18 0.30 -47.03 80.95
N TYR A 19 0.68 -46.24 81.97
CA TYR A 19 0.66 -44.78 81.89
C TYR A 19 1.70 -44.25 80.90
N LEU A 20 2.90 -44.83 80.86
CA LEU A 20 3.92 -44.53 79.85
C LEU A 20 3.43 -44.89 78.45
N PHE A 21 2.80 -46.06 78.28
CA PHE A 21 2.25 -46.48 77.00
C PHE A 21 1.08 -45.59 76.55
N LEU A 22 0.18 -45.20 77.45
CA LEU A 22 -0.93 -44.30 77.17
C LEU A 22 -0.44 -42.86 76.88
N THR A 23 0.55 -42.38 77.63
CA THR A 23 1.17 -41.07 77.40
C THR A 23 1.95 -41.05 76.08
N ALA A 24 2.64 -42.14 75.74
CA ALA A 24 3.30 -42.31 74.44
C ALA A 24 2.27 -42.38 73.30
N MET A 25 1.15 -43.09 73.46
CA MET A 25 0.07 -43.11 72.47
C MET A 25 -0.60 -41.75 72.29
N LEU A 26 -0.84 -41.00 73.38
CA LEU A 26 -1.36 -39.63 73.30
C LEU A 26 -0.36 -38.66 72.65
N ALA A 27 0.94 -38.86 72.88
CA ALA A 27 1.99 -38.04 72.28
C ALA A 27 2.25 -38.37 70.80
N LEU A 28 1.96 -39.60 70.35
CA LEU A 28 2.05 -40.03 68.95
C LEU A 28 0.84 -39.58 68.12
N ASN A 29 -0.30 -39.35 68.77
CA ASN A 29 -1.50 -38.84 68.10
C ASN A 29 -1.41 -37.33 67.90
N VAL A 30 -1.77 -36.90 66.69
CA VAL A 30 -1.79 -35.49 66.32
C VAL A 30 -2.95 -34.79 67.04
N SER A 31 -2.71 -33.58 67.57
CA SER A 31 -3.74 -32.80 68.26
C SER A 31 -4.93 -32.51 67.34
N GLY A 32 -6.16 -32.57 67.86
CA GLY A 32 -7.38 -32.34 67.07
C GLY A 32 -7.43 -30.99 66.34
N GLU A 33 -6.86 -29.93 66.93
CA GLU A 33 -6.77 -28.59 66.31
C GLU A 33 -5.89 -28.60 65.04
N LEU A 34 -4.77 -29.34 65.07
CA LEU A 34 -3.87 -29.48 63.92
C LEU A 34 -4.53 -30.28 62.78
N LEU A 35 -5.36 -31.28 63.10
CA LEU A 35 -6.11 -32.04 62.09
C LEU A 35 -7.18 -31.18 61.39
N LEU A 36 -7.90 -30.36 62.16
CA LEU A 36 -8.85 -29.39 61.60
C LEU A 36 -8.16 -28.34 60.73
N ALA A 37 -6.93 -27.93 61.08
CA ALA A 37 -6.14 -27.05 60.24
C ALA A 37 -5.81 -27.69 58.88
N PHE A 38 -5.49 -28.99 58.82
CA PHE A 38 -5.27 -29.69 57.55
C PHE A 38 -6.53 -29.81 56.69
N VAL A 39 -7.69 -30.06 57.31
CA VAL A 39 -8.98 -30.07 56.58
C VAL A 39 -9.26 -28.68 56.00
N SER A 40 -9.07 -27.62 56.80
CA SER A 40 -9.25 -26.24 56.32
C SER A 40 -8.27 -25.86 55.21
N LEU A 41 -7.03 -26.37 55.26
CA LEU A 41 -6.06 -26.20 54.18
C LEU A 41 -6.49 -26.94 52.90
N ASP A 42 -7.02 -28.16 53.02
CA ASP A 42 -7.55 -28.91 51.87
C ASP A 42 -8.69 -28.13 51.19
N GLU A 43 -9.65 -27.63 51.98
CA GLU A 43 -10.74 -26.79 51.48
C GLU A 43 -10.22 -25.53 50.78
N GLY A 44 -9.23 -24.84 51.37
CA GLY A 44 -8.60 -23.67 50.77
C GLY A 44 -7.87 -23.98 49.46
N PHE A 45 -7.19 -25.12 49.36
CA PHE A 45 -6.56 -25.58 48.12
C PHE A 45 -7.58 -25.94 47.06
N ASN A 46 -8.68 -26.61 47.42
CA ASN A 46 -9.77 -26.92 46.49
C ASN A 46 -10.42 -25.64 45.94
N GLN A 47 -10.72 -24.65 46.80
CA GLN A 47 -11.26 -23.35 46.38
C GLN A 47 -10.29 -22.59 45.45
N THR A 48 -8.99 -22.66 45.74
CA THR A 48 -7.95 -22.07 44.89
C THR A 48 -7.91 -22.78 43.54
N ARG A 49 -7.92 -24.12 43.52
CA ARG A 49 -7.96 -24.93 42.30
C ARG A 49 -9.15 -24.54 41.42
N GLU A 50 -10.37 -24.51 41.97
CA GLU A 50 -11.58 -24.13 41.22
C GLU A 50 -11.53 -22.70 40.68
N THR A 51 -10.88 -21.79 41.40
CA THR A 51 -10.68 -20.41 40.94
C THR A 51 -9.71 -20.35 39.76
N VAL A 52 -8.63 -21.12 39.83
CA VAL A 52 -7.65 -21.22 38.74
C VAL A 52 -8.23 -21.96 37.54
N GLU A 53 -9.04 -23.00 37.74
CA GLU A 53 -9.75 -23.70 36.65
C GLU A 53 -10.67 -22.76 35.88
N ARG A 54 -11.47 -21.94 36.57
CA ARG A 54 -12.28 -20.89 35.91
C ARG A 54 -11.43 -19.86 35.17
N LYS A 55 -10.25 -19.52 35.70
CA LYS A 55 -9.29 -18.64 35.01
C LYS A 55 -8.74 -19.31 33.74
N ASN A 56 -8.42 -20.60 33.80
CA ASN A 56 -7.93 -21.39 32.66
C ASN A 56 -9.01 -21.48 31.58
N GLU A 57 -10.27 -21.76 31.94
CA GLU A 57 -11.39 -21.76 30.99
C GLU A 57 -11.51 -20.42 30.23
N SER A 58 -11.38 -19.30 30.94
CA SER A 58 -11.38 -17.97 30.33
C SER A 58 -10.17 -17.75 29.41
N LEU A 59 -8.99 -18.19 29.84
CA LEU A 59 -7.75 -18.08 29.06
C LEU A 59 -7.84 -18.91 27.76
N TYR A 60 -8.29 -20.16 27.83
CA TYR A 60 -8.51 -21.00 26.65
C TYR A 60 -9.57 -20.42 25.71
N THR A 61 -10.62 -19.78 26.25
CA THR A 61 -11.63 -19.08 25.44
C THR A 61 -10.99 -17.92 24.66
N GLN A 62 -10.18 -17.09 25.33
CA GLN A 62 -9.47 -15.98 24.70
C GLN A 62 -8.47 -16.46 23.65
N PHE A 63 -7.71 -17.51 23.97
CA PHE A 63 -6.76 -18.13 23.06
C PHE A 63 -7.49 -18.67 21.82
N LYS A 64 -8.61 -19.38 22.00
CA LYS A 64 -9.43 -19.86 20.89
C LYS A 64 -9.92 -18.72 19.99
N THR A 65 -10.35 -17.60 20.55
CA THR A 65 -10.71 -16.41 19.76
C THR A 65 -9.52 -15.85 18.98
N ALA A 66 -8.34 -15.78 19.59
CA ALA A 66 -7.11 -15.36 18.91
C ALA A 66 -6.74 -16.32 17.76
N PHE A 67 -6.90 -17.63 17.99
CA PHE A 67 -6.70 -18.67 16.98
C PHE A 67 -7.67 -18.57 15.80
N GLU A 68 -8.95 -18.34 16.07
CA GLU A 68 -9.97 -18.15 15.03
C GLU A 68 -9.74 -16.87 14.22
N THR A 69 -9.20 -15.83 14.86
CA THR A 69 -8.87 -14.56 14.20
C THR A 69 -7.63 -14.67 13.30
N ASN A 70 -6.62 -15.44 13.71
CA ASN A 70 -5.36 -15.57 12.97
C ASN A 70 -4.78 -16.99 13.00
N ARG A 71 -5.46 -17.90 12.29
CA ARG A 71 -5.14 -19.33 12.32
C ARG A 71 -3.71 -19.65 11.92
N SER A 72 -3.15 -18.99 10.91
CA SER A 72 -1.81 -19.30 10.42
C SER A 72 -0.71 -18.97 11.44
N LYS A 73 -0.89 -17.92 12.25
CA LYS A 73 0.08 -17.55 13.29
C LYS A 73 -0.12 -18.31 14.60
N ALA A 74 -1.37 -18.61 14.97
CA ALA A 74 -1.69 -19.16 16.28
C ALA A 74 -1.78 -20.69 16.33
N GLN A 75 -1.74 -21.40 15.19
CA GLN A 75 -1.95 -22.86 15.15
C GLN A 75 -0.94 -23.64 16.00
N GLU A 76 0.36 -23.33 15.87
CA GLU A 76 1.39 -24.05 16.62
C GLU A 76 1.21 -23.87 18.13
N GLU A 77 1.04 -22.63 18.58
CA GLU A 77 0.87 -22.31 20.00
C GLU A 77 -0.44 -22.86 20.57
N TRP A 78 -1.51 -22.88 19.76
CA TRP A 78 -2.79 -23.49 20.14
C TRP A 78 -2.68 -25.02 20.32
N ASP A 79 -1.93 -25.69 19.43
CA ASP A 79 -1.70 -27.13 19.53
C ASP A 79 -0.85 -27.48 20.76
N LYS A 80 0.12 -26.63 21.13
CA LYS A 80 0.88 -26.74 22.39
C LYS A 80 -0.04 -26.54 23.60
N ALA A 81 -0.88 -25.51 23.61
CA ALA A 81 -1.81 -25.23 24.70
C ALA A 81 -2.80 -26.37 24.95
N GLN A 82 -3.30 -27.03 23.89
CA GLN A 82 -4.18 -28.21 24.03
C GLN A 82 -3.46 -29.42 24.64
N LYS A 83 -2.18 -29.63 24.31
CA LYS A 83 -1.37 -30.69 24.93
C LYS A 83 -1.20 -30.44 26.42
N VAL A 84 -0.93 -29.19 26.81
CA VAL A 84 -0.83 -28.80 28.22
C VAL A 84 -2.17 -29.02 28.94
N GLN A 85 -3.30 -28.67 28.32
CA GLN A 85 -4.64 -28.91 28.88
C GLN A 85 -4.86 -30.39 29.16
N ALA A 86 -4.65 -31.24 28.15
CA ALA A 86 -4.88 -32.68 28.25
C ALA A 86 -3.96 -33.34 29.28
N ALA A 87 -2.71 -32.89 29.38
CA ALA A 87 -1.76 -33.38 30.39
C ALA A 87 -2.16 -32.95 31.81
N SER A 88 -2.60 -31.69 31.97
CA SER A 88 -3.08 -31.15 33.24
C SER A 88 -4.33 -31.89 33.74
N ASP A 89 -5.32 -32.07 32.87
CA ASP A 89 -6.55 -32.81 33.17
C ASP A 89 -6.24 -34.27 33.53
N SER A 90 -5.37 -34.93 32.79
CA SER A 90 -4.94 -36.31 33.06
C SER A 90 -4.31 -36.46 34.44
N LEU A 91 -3.44 -35.52 34.84
CA LEU A 91 -2.78 -35.55 36.15
C LEU A 91 -3.73 -35.18 37.28
N VAL A 92 -4.54 -34.12 37.14
CA VAL A 92 -5.52 -33.70 38.16
C VAL A 92 -6.56 -34.78 38.41
N ASN A 93 -7.09 -35.41 37.35
CA ASN A 93 -8.04 -36.53 37.47
C ASN A 93 -7.39 -37.75 38.13
N HIS A 94 -6.15 -38.09 37.78
CA HIS A 94 -5.43 -39.17 38.44
C HIS A 94 -5.25 -38.93 39.95
N ILE A 95 -4.94 -37.69 40.35
CA ILE A 95 -4.84 -37.31 41.75
C ILE A 95 -6.22 -37.40 42.43
N GLN A 96 -7.30 -36.99 41.74
CA GLN A 96 -8.66 -37.10 42.26
C GLN A 96 -9.06 -38.57 42.49
N ASP A 97 -8.70 -39.48 41.58
CA ASP A 97 -8.91 -40.92 41.74
C ASP A 97 -8.15 -41.47 42.96
N ILE A 98 -6.91 -41.01 43.18
CA ILE A 98 -6.13 -41.37 44.37
C ILE A 98 -6.83 -40.90 45.65
N LYS A 99 -7.28 -39.63 45.68
CA LYS A 99 -8.02 -39.07 46.82
C LYS A 99 -9.30 -39.86 47.10
N LEU A 100 -10.02 -40.28 46.06
CA LEU A 100 -11.23 -41.10 46.19
C LEU A 100 -10.92 -42.47 46.80
N VAL A 101 -9.88 -43.16 46.31
CA VAL A 101 -9.47 -44.44 46.87
C VAL A 101 -9.09 -44.29 48.35
N LEU A 102 -8.34 -43.26 48.71
CA LEU A 102 -7.96 -42.98 50.09
C LEU A 102 -9.18 -42.79 51.01
N ALA A 103 -10.16 -41.99 50.57
CA ALA A 103 -11.41 -41.77 51.30
C ALA A 103 -12.22 -43.07 51.46
N GLN A 104 -12.32 -43.87 50.40
CA GLN A 104 -13.08 -45.12 50.41
C GLN A 104 -12.41 -46.22 51.25
N THR A 105 -11.09 -46.26 51.31
CA THR A 105 -10.36 -47.22 52.14
C THR A 105 -10.64 -47.00 53.63
N VAL A 106 -10.82 -45.74 54.07
CA VAL A 106 -11.07 -45.43 55.50
C VAL A 106 -12.57 -45.42 55.85
N SER A 107 -13.45 -44.99 54.94
CA SER A 107 -14.87 -44.72 55.24
C SER A 107 -15.88 -45.54 54.45
N GLY A 108 -15.41 -46.44 53.57
CA GLY A 108 -16.26 -47.31 52.76
C GLY A 108 -16.67 -46.71 51.41
N PRO A 109 -17.45 -47.45 50.60
CA PRO A 109 -17.67 -47.14 49.18
C PRO A 109 -18.35 -45.79 48.89
N GLU A 110 -19.18 -45.30 49.82
CA GLU A 110 -19.95 -44.04 49.67
C GLU A 110 -19.13 -42.79 50.05
N ALA A 111 -17.89 -42.96 50.50
CA ALA A 111 -17.04 -41.84 50.90
C ALA A 111 -16.57 -41.03 49.69
N THR A 112 -16.45 -39.70 49.88
CA THR A 112 -15.89 -38.80 48.87
C THR A 112 -14.65 -38.09 49.41
N PRO A 113 -13.79 -37.53 48.55
CA PRO A 113 -12.64 -36.75 48.97
C PRO A 113 -12.97 -35.55 49.88
N GLU A 114 -14.21 -35.04 49.82
CA GLU A 114 -14.71 -33.92 50.61
C GLU A 114 -15.39 -34.37 51.92
N SER A 115 -15.73 -35.66 52.05
CA SER A 115 -16.44 -36.20 53.21
C SER A 115 -15.99 -37.63 53.53
N TYR A 116 -15.07 -37.74 54.48
CA TYR A 116 -14.53 -39.00 55.00
C TYR A 116 -14.21 -38.90 56.50
N ALA A 117 -14.31 -40.02 57.21
CA ALA A 117 -13.91 -40.20 58.60
C ALA A 117 -12.44 -40.64 58.71
N GLY A 118 -11.90 -40.67 59.94
CA GLY A 118 -10.52 -41.13 60.19
C GLY A 118 -9.46 -40.16 59.68
N ILE A 119 -9.71 -38.85 59.79
CA ILE A 119 -8.79 -37.77 59.37
C ILE A 119 -7.42 -37.83 60.06
N ASP A 120 -7.37 -38.44 61.24
CA ASP A 120 -6.19 -38.66 62.10
C ASP A 120 -5.40 -39.91 61.72
N ASN A 121 -5.94 -40.79 60.87
CA ASN A 121 -5.32 -42.06 60.52
C ASN A 121 -3.98 -41.85 59.79
N GLN A 122 -2.91 -42.46 60.30
CA GLN A 122 -1.55 -42.31 59.76
C GLN A 122 -1.11 -43.50 58.87
N ASP A 123 -1.91 -44.57 58.83
CA ASP A 123 -1.54 -45.83 58.16
C ASP A 123 -2.18 -45.94 56.77
N VAL A 124 -3.39 -45.43 56.58
CA VAL A 124 -4.17 -45.59 55.33
C VAL A 124 -3.45 -45.01 54.13
N ALA A 125 -2.84 -43.82 54.27
CA ALA A 125 -2.10 -43.18 53.20
C ALA A 125 -0.90 -44.04 52.76
N ALA A 126 -0.08 -44.49 53.70
CA ALA A 126 1.05 -45.38 53.45
C ALA A 126 0.60 -46.73 52.87
N GLN A 127 -0.48 -47.31 53.40
CA GLN A 127 -1.04 -48.57 52.91
C GLN A 127 -1.42 -48.45 51.43
N VAL A 128 -2.20 -47.44 51.06
CA VAL A 128 -2.73 -47.29 49.69
C VAL A 128 -1.64 -46.87 48.71
N MET A 129 -0.74 -45.97 49.12
CA MET A 129 0.23 -45.35 48.22
C MET A 129 1.55 -46.12 48.12
N ILE A 130 2.02 -46.75 49.21
CA ILE A 130 3.34 -47.37 49.31
C ILE A 130 3.25 -48.90 49.33
N VAL A 131 2.34 -49.47 50.12
CA VAL A 131 2.29 -50.93 50.35
C VAL A 131 1.48 -51.66 49.29
N GLU A 132 0.25 -51.22 49.04
CA GLU A 132 -0.66 -51.84 48.08
C GLU A 132 -0.07 -51.83 46.67
N LYS A 133 -0.28 -52.96 45.96
CA LYS A 133 0.22 -53.14 44.59
C LYS A 133 1.73 -52.84 44.46
N ALA A 134 2.51 -53.12 45.49
CA ALA A 134 3.96 -52.86 45.53
C ALA A 134 4.35 -51.40 45.22
N GLY A 135 3.54 -50.45 45.71
CA GLY A 135 3.76 -49.01 45.56
C GLY A 135 3.48 -48.46 44.16
N ALA A 136 2.74 -49.20 43.33
CA ALA A 136 2.46 -48.82 41.95
C ALA A 136 1.78 -47.43 41.85
N ARG A 137 0.93 -47.05 42.82
CA ARG A 137 0.24 -45.75 42.82
C ARG A 137 1.21 -44.58 43.00
N SER A 138 2.12 -44.65 43.97
CA SER A 138 3.14 -43.61 44.18
C SER A 138 4.09 -43.49 43.00
N LYS A 139 4.53 -44.62 42.43
CA LYS A 139 5.42 -44.64 41.25
C LYS A 139 4.75 -44.02 40.04
N GLU A 140 3.47 -44.32 39.81
CA GLU A 140 2.70 -43.76 38.72
C GLU A 140 2.45 -42.26 38.90
N LEU A 141 2.13 -41.80 40.11
CA LEU A 141 1.97 -40.38 40.42
C LEU A 141 3.28 -39.61 40.15
N LYS A 142 4.43 -40.11 40.64
CA LYS A 142 5.74 -39.52 40.36
C LYS A 142 6.02 -39.44 38.86
N ARG A 143 5.80 -40.55 38.13
CA ARG A 143 6.01 -40.61 36.68
C ARG A 143 5.21 -39.53 35.96
N ARG A 144 3.91 -39.40 36.27
CA ARG A 144 3.03 -38.41 35.65
C ARG A 144 3.41 -36.98 36.01
N MET A 145 3.85 -36.72 37.25
CA MET A 145 4.34 -35.41 37.66
C MET A 145 5.62 -35.03 36.89
N THR A 146 6.55 -35.97 36.73
CA THR A 146 7.78 -35.74 35.94
C THR A 146 7.46 -35.51 34.47
N GLU A 147 6.59 -36.33 33.86
CA GLU A 147 6.17 -36.14 32.47
C GLU A 147 5.46 -34.81 32.24
N PHE A 148 4.62 -34.39 33.19
CA PHE A 148 3.96 -33.09 33.14
C PHE A 148 4.98 -31.94 33.21
N LYS A 149 5.91 -31.99 34.18
CA LYS A 149 6.99 -31.01 34.33
C LYS A 149 7.85 -30.92 33.06
N ASP A 150 8.29 -32.06 32.52
CA ASP A 150 9.13 -32.12 31.32
C ASP A 150 8.37 -31.58 30.09
N LEU A 151 7.06 -31.84 29.99
CA LEU A 151 6.21 -31.22 28.98
C LEU A 151 6.20 -29.71 29.13
N LEU A 152 5.96 -29.15 30.32
CA LEU A 152 5.93 -27.69 30.53
C LEU A 152 7.27 -27.04 30.17
N VAL A 153 8.39 -27.63 30.61
CA VAL A 153 9.73 -27.13 30.28
C VAL A 153 9.99 -27.17 28.77
N SER A 154 9.50 -28.19 28.07
CA SER A 154 9.65 -28.28 26.60
C SER A 154 8.87 -27.20 25.82
N MET A 155 7.94 -26.49 26.46
CA MET A 155 7.15 -25.41 25.86
C MET A 155 7.78 -24.02 26.05
N LEU A 156 8.92 -23.93 26.75
CA LEU A 156 9.58 -22.68 27.13
C LEU A 156 10.96 -22.56 26.46
N ASP A 157 11.39 -21.34 26.13
CA ASP A 157 12.72 -21.06 25.57
C ASP A 157 13.74 -20.87 26.70
N PRO A 158 14.76 -21.74 26.83
CA PRO A 158 15.78 -21.62 27.88
C PRO A 158 16.66 -20.36 27.73
N ASN A 159 16.59 -19.64 26.61
CA ASN A 159 17.34 -18.41 26.39
C ASN A 159 16.52 -17.14 26.74
N ASP A 160 15.21 -17.25 26.93
CA ASP A 160 14.38 -16.13 27.38
C ASP A 160 14.45 -16.02 28.92
N VAL A 161 14.72 -14.80 29.40
CA VAL A 161 14.91 -14.52 30.83
C VAL A 161 13.64 -14.81 31.63
N LYS A 162 12.45 -14.59 31.05
CA LYS A 162 11.17 -14.87 31.71
C LYS A 162 10.94 -16.38 31.82
N ASP A 163 11.22 -17.09 30.74
CA ASP A 163 11.04 -18.54 30.64
C ASP A 163 11.97 -19.30 31.60
N THR A 164 13.21 -18.82 31.76
CA THR A 164 14.17 -19.36 32.73
C THR A 164 13.62 -19.33 34.17
N ALA A 165 12.88 -18.28 34.54
CA ALA A 165 12.26 -18.18 35.86
C ALA A 165 11.14 -19.21 36.06
N TYR A 166 10.32 -19.46 35.03
CA TYR A 166 9.29 -20.51 35.06
C TYR A 166 9.90 -21.91 35.13
N ILE A 167 10.96 -22.18 34.37
CA ILE A 167 11.66 -23.47 34.39
C ILE A 167 12.14 -23.80 35.82
N HIS A 168 12.83 -22.87 36.48
CA HIS A 168 13.28 -23.06 37.87
C HIS A 168 12.12 -23.23 38.86
N ALA A 169 11.01 -22.52 38.66
CA ALA A 169 9.83 -22.69 39.49
C ALA A 169 9.24 -24.11 39.34
N TYR A 170 9.12 -24.62 38.12
CA TYR A 170 8.57 -25.95 37.85
C TYR A 170 9.50 -27.08 38.32
N GLU A 171 10.81 -26.92 38.19
CA GLU A 171 11.80 -27.83 38.77
C GLU A 171 11.65 -27.94 40.29
N THR A 172 11.31 -26.84 40.96
CA THR A 172 11.13 -26.79 42.42
C THR A 172 9.76 -27.36 42.84
N VAL A 173 8.68 -26.94 42.18
CA VAL A 173 7.30 -27.28 42.54
C VAL A 173 6.98 -28.75 42.30
N PHE A 174 7.46 -29.31 41.17
CA PHE A 174 7.22 -30.70 40.78
C PHE A 174 8.40 -31.62 41.12
N ASN A 175 9.25 -31.22 42.07
CA ASN A 175 10.36 -32.05 42.52
C ASN A 175 9.84 -33.32 43.23
N THR A 176 10.28 -34.48 42.74
CA THR A 176 9.96 -35.80 43.31
C THR A 176 11.19 -36.60 43.74
N ASP A 177 12.34 -35.92 43.83
CA ASP A 177 13.61 -36.49 44.29
C ASP A 177 13.53 -36.89 45.77
N ASP A 178 14.30 -37.91 46.11
CA ASP A 178 14.40 -38.39 47.49
C ASP A 178 15.12 -37.36 48.37
N VAL A 179 14.60 -37.17 49.59
CA VAL A 179 15.15 -36.21 50.54
C VAL A 179 16.35 -36.85 51.25
N LYS A 180 17.52 -36.24 51.07
CA LYS A 180 18.77 -36.65 51.73
C LYS A 180 18.92 -35.84 53.02
N ASP A 181 18.45 -36.41 54.12
CA ASP A 181 18.74 -35.94 55.48
C ASP A 181 19.72 -36.93 56.16
N GLU A 182 19.80 -36.98 57.50
CA GLU A 182 20.56 -38.00 58.25
C GLU A 182 20.28 -39.45 57.76
N GLU A 183 19.08 -39.70 57.21
CA GLU A 183 18.70 -40.91 56.46
C GLU A 183 18.07 -40.54 55.11
N ILE A 184 18.24 -41.40 54.09
CA ILE A 184 17.58 -41.23 52.78
C ILE A 184 16.11 -41.62 52.92
N LYS A 185 15.21 -40.64 52.78
CA LYS A 185 13.75 -40.88 52.75
C LYS A 185 13.22 -40.72 51.34
N THR A 186 12.49 -41.73 50.85
CA THR A 186 11.87 -41.63 49.53
C THR A 186 10.78 -40.56 49.53
N TRP A 187 10.58 -39.87 48.41
CA TRP A 187 9.56 -38.80 48.36
C TRP A 187 8.18 -39.27 48.81
N GLU A 188 7.74 -40.48 48.42
CA GLU A 188 6.45 -41.03 48.85
C GLU A 188 6.38 -41.27 50.36
N SER A 189 7.48 -41.72 50.99
CA SER A 189 7.56 -41.84 52.45
C SER A 189 7.36 -40.48 53.12
N THR A 190 8.02 -39.42 52.61
CA THR A 190 7.87 -38.06 53.18
C THR A 190 6.45 -37.48 53.07
N LYS A 191 5.62 -38.00 52.16
CA LYS A 191 4.26 -37.50 51.91
C LYS A 191 3.17 -38.34 52.55
N PHE A 192 3.38 -39.65 52.70
CA PHE A 192 2.31 -40.59 53.03
C PHE A 192 2.62 -41.49 54.24
N GLU A 193 3.87 -41.58 54.72
CA GLU A 193 4.26 -42.46 55.83
C GLU A 193 4.25 -41.70 57.16
N HIS A 194 3.53 -42.22 58.16
CA HIS A 194 3.32 -41.56 59.47
C HIS A 194 2.72 -40.14 59.37
N VAL A 195 2.02 -39.84 58.28
CA VAL A 195 1.36 -38.57 58.03
C VAL A 195 -0.16 -38.76 58.16
N PRO A 196 -0.88 -37.93 58.94
CA PRO A 196 -2.33 -38.02 59.02
C PRO A 196 -3.01 -37.93 57.65
N LEU A 197 -4.09 -38.67 57.47
CA LEU A 197 -4.83 -38.73 56.21
C LEU A 197 -5.27 -37.33 55.73
N ALA A 198 -5.71 -36.45 56.62
CA ALA A 198 -6.05 -35.06 56.27
C ALA A 198 -4.88 -34.28 55.67
N ALA A 199 -3.66 -34.46 56.17
CA ALA A 199 -2.48 -33.82 55.62
C ALA A 199 -2.10 -34.39 54.24
N SER A 200 -2.24 -35.72 54.07
CA SER A 200 -2.03 -36.37 52.76
C SER A 200 -3.03 -35.88 51.71
N MET A 201 -4.31 -35.74 52.08
CA MET A 201 -5.36 -35.20 51.20
C MET A 201 -5.08 -33.74 50.82
N ALA A 202 -4.73 -32.89 51.80
CA ALA A 202 -4.34 -31.50 51.57
C ALA A 202 -3.12 -31.37 50.63
N MET A 203 -2.12 -32.23 50.80
CA MET A 203 -0.94 -32.25 49.92
C MET A 203 -1.31 -32.61 48.47
N LEU A 204 -2.20 -33.59 48.27
CA LEU A 204 -2.69 -33.97 46.94
C LEU A 204 -3.47 -32.82 46.29
N SER A 205 -4.32 -32.12 47.04
CA SER A 205 -5.04 -30.93 46.55
C SER A 205 -4.10 -29.78 46.21
N LYS A 206 -3.04 -29.58 47.01
CA LYS A 206 -1.99 -28.61 46.73
C LYS A 206 -1.31 -28.91 45.39
N ILE A 207 -0.98 -30.17 45.11
CA ILE A 207 -0.42 -30.58 43.82
C ILE A 207 -1.42 -30.33 42.67
N GLN A 208 -2.71 -30.63 42.84
CA GLN A 208 -3.72 -30.30 41.83
C GLN A 208 -3.77 -28.79 41.54
N GLY A 209 -3.72 -27.95 42.58
CA GLY A 209 -3.66 -26.50 42.44
C GLY A 209 -2.39 -26.02 41.73
N ASP A 210 -1.23 -26.61 42.05
CA ASP A 210 0.04 -26.32 41.38
C ASP A 210 -0.03 -26.65 39.87
N VAL A 211 -0.62 -27.80 39.51
CA VAL A 211 -0.81 -28.21 38.11
C VAL A 211 -1.66 -27.19 37.36
N ARG A 212 -2.78 -26.76 37.94
CA ARG A 212 -3.67 -25.75 37.33
C ARG A 212 -3.02 -24.38 37.20
N ASN A 213 -2.19 -23.98 38.17
CA ASN A 213 -1.45 -22.72 38.08
C ASN A 213 -0.37 -22.78 36.99
N ALA A 214 0.39 -23.87 36.92
CA ALA A 214 1.42 -24.05 35.90
C ALA A 214 0.82 -24.13 34.48
N GLU A 215 -0.35 -24.77 34.34
CA GLU A 215 -1.16 -24.71 33.12
C GLU A 215 -1.49 -23.26 32.74
N ALA A 216 -2.00 -22.46 33.69
CA ALA A 216 -2.36 -21.07 33.46
C ALA A 216 -1.16 -20.23 32.96
N ASP A 217 -0.01 -20.40 33.60
CA ASP A 217 1.20 -19.62 33.33
C ASP A 217 1.79 -19.96 31.95
N VAL A 218 1.91 -21.25 31.61
CA VAL A 218 2.42 -21.66 30.28
C VAL A 218 1.45 -21.23 29.19
N VAL A 219 0.15 -21.45 29.34
CA VAL A 219 -0.84 -21.06 28.32
C VAL A 219 -0.86 -19.54 28.10
N ALA A 220 -0.68 -18.75 29.17
CA ALA A 220 -0.58 -17.30 29.05
C ALA A 220 0.70 -16.88 28.31
N ASN A 221 1.81 -17.59 28.52
CA ASN A 221 3.05 -17.35 27.79
C ASN A 221 2.91 -17.65 26.29
N LEU A 222 2.40 -18.84 25.96
CA LEU A 222 2.12 -19.26 24.58
C LEU A 222 1.20 -18.26 23.86
N MET A 223 0.19 -17.72 24.56
CA MET A 223 -0.70 -16.70 24.01
C MET A 223 0.02 -15.36 23.75
N SER A 224 0.98 -14.98 24.60
CA SER A 224 1.80 -13.78 24.41
C SER A 224 2.70 -13.92 23.17
N ASP A 225 3.22 -15.12 22.90
CA ASP A 225 4.14 -15.36 21.80
C ASP A 225 3.51 -15.21 20.41
N ILE A 226 2.19 -15.44 20.28
CA ILE A 226 1.43 -15.22 19.02
C ILE A 226 1.66 -13.80 18.45
N ASN A 227 1.83 -12.81 19.34
CA ASN A 227 1.93 -11.41 18.96
C ASN A 227 3.36 -10.85 19.02
N LYS A 228 4.36 -11.63 19.45
CA LYS A 228 5.76 -11.17 19.62
C LYS A 228 6.36 -10.72 18.28
N ASP A 229 6.03 -11.39 17.19
CA ASP A 229 6.56 -11.11 15.85
C ASP A 229 5.64 -10.22 14.99
N SER A 230 4.62 -9.60 15.59
CA SER A 230 3.69 -8.73 14.87
C SER A 230 4.06 -7.27 15.03
N TYR A 231 4.15 -6.56 13.91
CA TYR A 231 4.25 -5.09 13.90
C TYR A 231 3.01 -4.50 14.58
N LYS A 232 3.26 -3.59 15.53
CA LYS A 232 2.20 -2.77 16.11
C LYS A 232 2.02 -1.55 15.21
N PHE A 233 0.76 -1.16 15.00
CA PHE A 233 0.40 -0.01 14.18
C PHE A 233 -0.59 0.84 14.97
N ASP A 234 -0.32 2.14 15.03
CA ASP A 234 -1.11 3.08 15.85
C ASP A 234 -2.04 3.94 15.00
N GLU A 235 -1.68 4.21 13.74
CA GLU A 235 -2.46 5.07 12.85
C GLU A 235 -2.95 4.34 11.60
N LEU A 236 -4.15 4.71 11.15
CA LEU A 236 -4.76 4.24 9.92
C LEU A 236 -4.83 5.38 8.90
N LEU A 237 -4.31 5.14 7.71
CA LEU A 237 -4.32 6.08 6.59
C LEU A 237 -5.10 5.47 5.41
N THR A 238 -6.00 6.24 4.82
CA THR A 238 -6.62 5.85 3.54
C THR A 238 -5.66 6.14 2.40
N VAL A 239 -5.29 5.11 1.65
CA VAL A 239 -4.41 5.22 0.48
C VAL A 239 -5.21 4.96 -0.78
N VAL A 240 -5.07 5.85 -1.76
CA VAL A 240 -5.64 5.70 -3.10
C VAL A 240 -4.48 5.61 -4.09
N LYS A 241 -4.30 4.45 -4.72
CA LYS A 241 -3.26 4.19 -5.71
C LYS A 241 -3.88 4.16 -7.12
N PRO A 242 -3.85 5.27 -7.87
CA PRO A 242 -4.35 5.29 -9.24
C PRO A 242 -3.42 4.53 -10.19
N PHE A 243 -3.99 3.82 -11.17
CA PHE A 243 -3.20 3.26 -12.29
C PHE A 243 -2.72 4.35 -13.26
N LYS A 244 -3.54 5.39 -13.44
CA LYS A 244 -3.21 6.60 -14.21
C LYS A 244 -3.83 7.81 -13.52
N THR A 245 -3.05 8.88 -13.35
CA THR A 245 -3.52 10.14 -12.75
C THR A 245 -4.22 11.05 -13.76
N THR A 246 -4.09 10.79 -15.06
CA THR A 246 -4.78 11.52 -16.13
C THR A 246 -5.43 10.53 -17.10
N VAL A 247 -6.70 10.78 -17.43
CA VAL A 247 -7.49 9.98 -18.39
C VAL A 247 -8.15 10.92 -19.39
N LEU A 248 -8.32 10.44 -20.63
CA LEU A 248 -9.06 11.20 -21.65
C LEU A 248 -10.56 11.06 -21.45
N GLU A 249 -11.34 11.99 -21.99
CA GLU A 249 -12.80 11.87 -22.01
C GLU A 249 -13.22 10.53 -22.65
N GLY A 250 -14.13 9.83 -21.97
CA GLY A 250 -14.60 8.48 -22.33
C GLY A 250 -13.70 7.33 -21.88
N GLU A 251 -12.55 7.58 -21.25
CA GLU A 251 -11.75 6.52 -20.61
C GLU A 251 -12.22 6.23 -19.17
N THR A 252 -12.04 4.99 -18.71
CA THR A 252 -12.36 4.58 -17.34
C THR A 252 -11.19 4.87 -16.41
N TYR A 253 -11.41 5.69 -15.39
CA TYR A 253 -10.48 5.85 -14.28
C TYR A 253 -10.46 4.61 -13.39
N LYS A 254 -9.28 4.08 -13.07
CA LYS A 254 -9.07 2.92 -12.18
C LYS A 254 -8.09 3.29 -11.07
N ALA A 255 -8.42 2.91 -9.84
CA ALA A 255 -7.56 3.06 -8.67
C ALA A 255 -7.83 1.94 -7.66
N GLU A 256 -6.80 1.55 -6.92
CA GLU A 256 -6.92 0.72 -5.72
C GLU A 256 -7.12 1.61 -4.51
N VAL A 257 -8.07 1.25 -3.64
CA VAL A 257 -8.39 1.99 -2.41
C VAL A 257 -8.30 1.03 -1.25
N TYR A 258 -7.42 1.32 -0.30
CA TYR A 258 -7.19 0.48 0.87
C TYR A 258 -6.78 1.33 2.08
N ILE A 259 -6.89 0.74 3.27
CA ILE A 259 -6.40 1.33 4.51
C ILE A 259 -4.99 0.80 4.75
N ALA A 260 -4.03 1.69 4.92
CA ALA A 260 -2.68 1.38 5.35
C ALA A 260 -2.56 1.68 6.85
N ALA A 261 -2.11 0.71 7.63
CA ALA A 261 -1.76 0.90 9.03
C ALA A 261 -0.27 1.22 9.13
N TYR A 262 0.12 2.20 9.94
CA TYR A 262 1.51 2.56 10.18
C TYR A 262 1.70 3.09 11.61
N ASP A 263 2.95 3.12 12.08
CA ASP A 263 3.33 3.66 13.38
C ASP A 263 4.25 4.88 13.15
N PRO A 264 3.89 6.10 13.60
CA PRO A 264 4.71 7.29 13.42
C PRO A 264 6.00 7.28 14.26
N THR A 265 6.08 6.43 15.30
CA THR A 265 7.26 6.30 16.17
C THR A 265 8.34 5.43 15.57
N VAL A 266 7.97 4.54 14.64
CA VAL A 266 8.92 3.70 13.92
C VAL A 266 9.53 4.50 12.77
N VAL A 267 10.86 4.62 12.78
CA VAL A 267 11.61 5.35 11.74
C VAL A 267 12.25 4.35 10.77
N PRO A 268 11.60 4.03 9.62
CA PRO A 268 12.22 3.18 8.61
C PRO A 268 13.40 3.86 7.91
N GLU A 269 14.29 3.04 7.33
CA GLU A 269 15.25 3.55 6.35
C GLU A 269 14.68 3.39 4.93
N ILE A 270 14.40 4.51 4.26
CA ILE A 270 13.85 4.49 2.90
C ILE A 270 14.93 4.92 1.93
N VAL A 271 15.25 4.08 0.94
CA VAL A 271 16.21 4.37 -0.13
C VAL A 271 15.53 4.28 -1.47
N VAL A 272 15.59 5.33 -2.29
CA VAL A 272 15.05 5.37 -3.65
C VAL A 272 16.14 5.80 -4.62
N ASP A 273 16.34 5.05 -5.71
CA ASP A 273 17.39 5.28 -6.72
C ASP A 273 18.80 5.47 -6.10
N GLY A 274 19.07 4.77 -4.99
CA GLY A 274 20.34 4.86 -4.23
C GLY A 274 20.45 6.06 -3.27
N GLN A 275 19.42 6.90 -3.16
CA GLN A 275 19.39 8.04 -2.23
C GLN A 275 18.48 7.76 -1.02
N LYS A 276 19.01 7.99 0.19
CA LYS A 276 18.22 7.88 1.43
C LYS A 276 17.27 9.07 1.55
N LEU A 277 15.97 8.80 1.69
CA LEU A 277 14.96 9.82 1.87
C LEU A 277 14.92 10.33 3.31
N LYS A 278 14.48 11.58 3.47
CA LYS A 278 14.11 12.10 4.79
C LYS A 278 12.78 11.49 5.19
N VAL A 279 12.75 10.92 6.39
CA VAL A 279 11.56 10.30 6.98
C VAL A 279 11.06 11.21 8.11
N GLY A 280 9.78 11.54 8.07
CA GLY A 280 9.05 12.26 9.12
C GLY A 280 7.69 11.62 9.31
N ASP A 281 7.24 11.46 10.56
CA ASP A 281 5.98 10.80 10.93
C ASP A 281 5.81 9.43 10.24
N GLY A 282 6.87 8.61 10.24
CA GLY A 282 6.89 7.29 9.59
C GLY A 282 6.82 7.31 8.06
N LYS A 283 6.88 8.47 7.41
CA LYS A 283 6.73 8.64 5.95
C LYS A 283 7.97 9.24 5.30
N GLY A 284 8.41 8.65 4.19
CA GLY A 284 9.45 9.22 3.33
C GLY A 284 8.87 10.11 2.24
N LEU A 285 9.40 11.32 2.08
CA LEU A 285 9.01 12.22 1.00
C LEU A 285 9.99 12.10 -0.19
N LEU A 286 9.49 11.67 -1.35
CA LEU A 286 10.25 11.59 -2.60
C LEU A 286 9.93 12.82 -3.48
N GLU A 287 10.90 13.70 -3.68
CA GLU A 287 10.80 14.86 -4.57
C GLU A 287 11.80 14.74 -5.71
N GLN A 288 11.32 14.73 -6.95
CA GLN A 288 12.17 14.65 -8.15
C GLN A 288 11.74 15.67 -9.19
N THR A 289 12.70 16.38 -9.79
CA THR A 289 12.48 17.26 -10.95
C THR A 289 13.23 16.70 -12.15
N LYS A 290 12.52 16.44 -13.26
CA LYS A 290 13.08 15.88 -14.49
C LYS A 290 12.57 16.61 -15.74
N GLY A 291 13.25 16.39 -16.86
CA GLY A 291 12.82 16.88 -18.18
C GLY A 291 11.59 16.15 -18.72
N VAL A 292 11.17 16.45 -19.95
CA VAL A 292 10.04 15.75 -20.58
C VAL A 292 10.41 14.28 -20.83
N GLY A 293 9.56 13.36 -20.40
CA GLY A 293 9.80 11.92 -20.55
C GLY A 293 8.97 11.07 -19.59
N GLU A 294 9.08 9.76 -19.76
CA GLU A 294 8.60 8.76 -18.81
C GLU A 294 9.75 8.36 -17.89
N TYR A 295 9.50 8.33 -16.58
CA TYR A 295 10.49 8.01 -15.56
C TYR A 295 9.97 6.89 -14.69
N LYS A 296 10.86 5.94 -14.39
CA LYS A 296 10.65 4.88 -13.42
C LYS A 296 11.66 5.06 -12.31
N TRP A 297 11.26 4.77 -11.09
CA TRP A 297 12.12 4.74 -9.92
C TRP A 297 11.89 3.44 -9.17
N THR A 298 12.96 2.94 -8.57
CA THR A 298 12.89 1.79 -7.67
C THR A 298 13.52 2.16 -6.34
N GLY A 299 13.06 1.49 -5.29
CA GLY A 299 13.52 1.75 -3.95
C GLY A 299 13.29 0.55 -3.06
N ASN A 300 13.72 0.72 -1.82
CA ASN A 300 13.59 -0.28 -0.79
C ASN A 300 13.37 0.41 0.56
N ILE A 301 12.39 -0.10 1.30
CA ILE A 301 12.06 0.34 2.66
C ILE A 301 12.60 -0.72 3.61
N LYS A 302 13.50 -0.31 4.51
CA LYS A 302 13.99 -1.14 5.61
C LYS A 302 13.19 -0.83 6.87
N MET A 303 12.35 -1.77 7.28
CA MET A 303 11.62 -1.69 8.53
C MET A 303 12.34 -2.48 9.62
N PRO A 304 12.57 -1.91 10.81
CA PRO A 304 13.14 -2.68 11.92
C PRO A 304 12.16 -3.80 12.31
N THR A 305 12.67 -5.00 12.58
CA THR A 305 11.82 -6.14 12.97
C THR A 305 11.17 -5.90 14.34
N PRO A 306 9.98 -6.45 14.63
CA PRO A 306 9.27 -6.21 15.90
C PRO A 306 10.04 -6.64 17.15
N ASP A 307 10.93 -7.63 17.01
CA ASP A 307 11.84 -8.13 18.03
C ASP A 307 13.11 -7.27 18.20
N GLY A 308 13.31 -6.25 17.36
CA GLY A 308 14.44 -5.34 17.39
C GLY A 308 15.78 -5.95 16.95
N THR A 309 15.79 -7.19 16.43
CA THR A 309 17.04 -7.91 16.11
C THR A 309 17.59 -7.61 14.71
N GLY A 310 16.80 -6.99 13.83
CA GLY A 310 17.21 -6.72 12.45
C GLY A 310 16.27 -5.80 11.68
N PHE A 311 16.32 -5.93 10.35
CA PHE A 311 15.49 -5.18 9.42
C PHE A 311 14.89 -6.10 8.35
N ASN A 312 13.63 -5.86 7.98
CA ASN A 312 12.98 -6.43 6.82
C ASN A 312 13.02 -5.45 5.64
N ASP A 313 13.36 -5.96 4.45
CA ASP A 313 13.42 -5.21 3.21
C ASP A 313 12.10 -5.32 2.43
N TYR A 314 11.51 -4.18 2.08
CA TYR A 314 10.30 -4.09 1.26
C TYR A 314 10.59 -3.30 -0.01
N PRO A 315 10.64 -3.95 -1.19
CA PRO A 315 10.88 -3.26 -2.45
C PRO A 315 9.69 -2.40 -2.83
N VAL A 316 9.97 -1.22 -3.36
CA VAL A 316 8.98 -0.27 -3.87
C VAL A 316 9.38 0.20 -5.25
N GLU A 317 8.40 0.43 -6.11
CA GLU A 317 8.61 0.98 -7.43
C GLU A 317 7.47 1.92 -7.80
N GLY A 318 7.76 2.85 -8.68
CA GLY A 318 6.77 3.74 -9.24
C GLY A 318 7.21 4.31 -10.57
N GLU A 319 6.24 4.86 -11.29
CA GLU A 319 6.47 5.53 -12.55
C GLU A 319 5.68 6.85 -12.61
N TYR A 320 6.25 7.83 -13.30
CA TYR A 320 5.59 9.10 -13.57
C TYR A 320 6.00 9.65 -14.92
N GLN A 321 5.13 10.46 -15.52
CA GLN A 321 5.38 11.10 -16.80
C GLN A 321 5.45 12.60 -16.62
N VAL A 322 6.49 13.22 -17.19
CA VAL A 322 6.63 14.66 -17.26
C VAL A 322 6.24 15.12 -18.67
N VAL A 323 5.18 15.90 -18.76
CA VAL A 323 4.69 16.47 -20.02
C VAL A 323 5.06 17.94 -20.12
N LYS A 324 5.38 18.40 -21.33
CA LYS A 324 5.65 19.83 -21.56
C LYS A 324 4.32 20.60 -21.45
N PRO A 325 4.25 21.72 -20.70
CA PRO A 325 3.09 22.59 -20.74
C PRO A 325 2.84 23.04 -22.18
N SER A 326 1.63 22.87 -22.69
CA SER A 326 1.25 23.37 -24.02
C SER A 326 -0.06 24.14 -23.93
N ALA A 327 -0.09 25.31 -24.57
CA ALA A 327 -1.27 26.14 -24.72
C ALA A 327 -1.53 26.32 -26.22
N VAL A 328 -2.76 26.04 -26.65
CA VAL A 328 -3.16 26.21 -28.05
C VAL A 328 -3.79 27.60 -28.19
N ILE A 329 -3.01 28.55 -28.69
CA ILE A 329 -3.49 29.91 -28.98
C ILE A 329 -3.67 30.03 -30.49
N SER A 330 -4.92 29.97 -30.95
CA SER A 330 -5.26 29.96 -32.37
C SER A 330 -6.17 31.13 -32.74
N PRO A 331 -5.76 32.06 -33.62
CA PRO A 331 -6.59 33.16 -34.05
C PRO A 331 -7.79 32.67 -34.88
N ILE A 332 -9.01 32.86 -34.36
CA ILE A 332 -10.25 32.29 -34.92
C ILE A 332 -10.50 32.78 -36.36
N LYS A 333 -10.16 34.03 -36.69
CA LYS A 333 -10.38 34.60 -38.04
C LYS A 333 -9.30 34.20 -39.08
N MET A 334 -8.24 33.50 -38.67
CA MET A 334 -7.16 33.06 -39.57
C MET A 334 -7.30 31.61 -40.04
N ASN A 335 -8.40 30.92 -39.71
CA ASN A 335 -8.71 29.58 -40.22
C ASN A 335 -9.08 29.59 -41.72
N VAL A 336 -8.12 29.96 -42.58
CA VAL A 336 -8.29 30.13 -44.02
C VAL A 336 -7.23 29.34 -44.77
N PHE A 337 -7.64 28.62 -45.81
CA PHE A 337 -6.74 28.11 -46.83
C PHE A 337 -6.93 28.89 -48.12
N TYR A 338 -5.83 29.31 -48.72
CA TYR A 338 -5.82 30.00 -50.00
C TYR A 338 -5.66 29.02 -51.16
N GLU A 339 -6.56 29.13 -52.13
CA GLU A 339 -6.54 28.34 -53.36
C GLU A 339 -5.40 28.78 -54.29
N GLY A 340 -4.64 27.81 -54.78
CA GLY A 340 -3.51 28.04 -55.71
C GLY A 340 -2.15 28.22 -55.05
N VAL A 341 -2.08 28.10 -53.71
CA VAL A 341 -0.84 28.14 -52.93
C VAL A 341 -0.76 26.97 -51.94
N ASP A 342 0.46 26.72 -51.45
CA ASP A 342 0.72 25.73 -50.40
C ASP A 342 0.48 26.35 -49.03
N ASN A 343 -0.51 25.83 -48.29
CA ASN A 343 -0.86 26.32 -46.96
C ASN A 343 -0.21 25.41 -45.90
N PRO A 344 0.85 25.87 -45.21
CA PRO A 344 1.45 25.09 -44.13
C PRO A 344 0.54 25.06 -42.89
N VAL A 345 0.38 23.88 -42.30
CA VAL A 345 -0.46 23.65 -41.11
C VAL A 345 0.30 22.76 -40.13
N ALA A 346 0.42 23.23 -38.89
CA ALA A 346 0.87 22.42 -37.76
C ALA A 346 -0.35 21.82 -37.04
N ILE A 347 -0.37 20.50 -36.88
CA ILE A 347 -1.43 19.79 -36.14
C ILE A 347 -0.75 19.00 -35.02
N SER A 348 -1.13 19.28 -33.78
CA SER A 348 -0.61 18.59 -32.60
C SER A 348 -1.75 18.23 -31.65
N VAL A 349 -1.59 17.11 -30.96
CA VAL A 349 -2.50 16.66 -29.90
C VAL A 349 -1.63 16.40 -28.67
N PRO A 350 -1.88 17.08 -27.54
CA PRO A 350 -1.13 16.84 -26.31
C PRO A 350 -1.13 15.36 -25.94
N GLY A 351 0.05 14.82 -25.62
CA GLY A 351 0.22 13.42 -25.24
C GLY A 351 0.22 12.41 -26.41
N VAL A 352 0.12 12.85 -27.66
CA VAL A 352 0.17 11.96 -28.84
C VAL A 352 1.32 12.35 -29.76
N ALA A 353 2.18 11.38 -30.09
CA ALA A 353 3.27 11.58 -31.04
C ALA A 353 2.72 11.94 -32.43
N SER A 354 3.39 12.85 -33.14
CA SER A 354 2.89 13.36 -34.44
C SER A 354 2.69 12.24 -35.46
N ASN A 355 3.56 11.25 -35.51
CA ASN A 355 3.47 10.09 -36.40
C ASN A 355 2.25 9.19 -36.13
N ALA A 356 1.71 9.17 -34.91
CA ALA A 356 0.52 8.42 -34.53
C ALA A 356 -0.80 9.13 -34.92
N LEU A 357 -0.72 10.37 -35.43
CA LEU A 357 -1.89 11.12 -35.88
C LEU A 357 -2.33 10.69 -37.30
N LYS A 358 -3.61 10.37 -37.43
CA LYS A 358 -4.31 10.12 -38.69
C LYS A 358 -5.18 11.34 -39.02
N ILE A 359 -4.80 12.06 -40.09
CA ILE A 359 -5.45 13.31 -40.49
C ILE A 359 -6.24 13.10 -41.78
N SER A 360 -7.51 13.52 -41.76
CA SER A 360 -8.37 13.56 -42.94
C SER A 360 -8.85 14.99 -43.18
N MET A 361 -8.85 15.41 -44.45
CA MET A 361 -9.26 16.76 -44.84
C MET A 361 -10.16 16.72 -46.08
N THR A 362 -11.23 17.52 -46.09
CA THR A 362 -12.14 17.65 -47.24
C THR A 362 -11.74 18.81 -48.16
N ASN A 363 -12.09 18.74 -49.46
CA ASN A 363 -11.88 19.79 -50.47
C ASN A 363 -10.42 20.20 -50.75
N VAL A 364 -9.45 19.51 -50.16
CA VAL A 364 -8.01 19.80 -50.29
C VAL A 364 -7.25 18.53 -50.68
N VAL A 365 -5.98 18.70 -51.03
CA VAL A 365 -4.96 17.65 -51.07
C VAL A 365 -3.92 18.01 -50.02
N GLN A 366 -3.54 17.04 -49.19
CA GLN A 366 -2.58 17.22 -48.12
C GLN A 366 -1.34 16.35 -48.34
N LYS A 367 -0.18 16.88 -47.97
CA LYS A 367 1.10 16.16 -47.97
C LYS A 367 1.81 16.40 -46.65
N ARG A 368 2.39 15.35 -46.08
CA ARG A 368 3.21 15.48 -44.87
C ARG A 368 4.56 16.13 -45.19
N SER A 369 4.99 17.08 -44.37
CA SER A 369 6.27 17.77 -44.46
C SER A 369 6.90 17.83 -43.06
N GLY A 370 7.70 16.83 -42.72
CA GLY A 370 8.24 16.65 -41.36
C GLY A 370 7.12 16.50 -40.31
N ALA A 371 7.14 17.36 -39.29
CA ALA A 371 6.10 17.42 -38.26
C ALA A 371 4.83 18.15 -38.70
N ASN A 372 4.87 18.84 -39.85
CA ASN A 372 3.78 19.68 -40.36
C ASN A 372 3.10 19.05 -41.58
N PHE A 373 2.04 19.69 -42.05
CA PHE A 373 1.30 19.34 -43.26
C PHE A 373 1.29 20.53 -44.22
N ILE A 374 1.44 20.25 -45.51
CA ILE A 374 1.19 21.21 -46.58
C ILE A 374 -0.18 20.88 -47.17
N VAL A 375 -1.08 21.87 -47.16
CA VAL A 375 -2.47 21.74 -47.59
C VAL A 375 -2.69 22.59 -48.84
N ARG A 376 -3.17 21.96 -49.92
CA ARG A 376 -3.49 22.64 -51.18
C ARG A 376 -4.97 22.45 -51.52
N PRO A 377 -5.80 23.51 -51.47
CA PRO A 377 -7.18 23.43 -51.93
C PRO A 377 -7.31 22.98 -53.38
N LYS A 378 -8.31 22.16 -53.68
CA LYS A 378 -8.60 21.72 -55.06
C LYS A 378 -9.15 22.90 -55.87
N ALA A 379 -8.89 22.92 -57.17
CA ALA A 379 -9.40 23.95 -58.07
C ALA A 379 -10.95 24.03 -58.02
N GLY A 380 -11.50 25.24 -57.98
CA GLY A 380 -12.94 25.51 -57.91
C GLY A 380 -13.56 25.40 -56.52
N THR A 381 -12.75 25.23 -55.46
CA THR A 381 -13.27 25.06 -54.09
C THR A 381 -13.32 26.34 -53.26
N ALA A 382 -12.85 27.48 -53.78
CA ALA A 382 -13.02 28.76 -53.11
C ALA A 382 -14.49 29.08 -52.79
N GLY A 383 -14.73 29.58 -51.59
CA GLY A 383 -16.06 29.80 -51.02
C GLY A 383 -16.62 28.60 -50.24
N ARG A 384 -16.01 27.40 -50.37
CA ARG A 384 -16.34 26.22 -49.56
C ARG A 384 -15.52 26.18 -48.26
N LYS A 385 -15.81 25.20 -47.42
CA LYS A 385 -15.04 24.87 -46.21
C LYS A 385 -14.27 23.57 -46.39
N SER A 386 -13.09 23.48 -45.80
CA SER A 386 -12.36 22.25 -45.56
C SER A 386 -12.56 21.84 -44.10
N ILE A 387 -12.98 20.61 -43.86
CA ILE A 387 -13.08 20.04 -42.51
C ILE A 387 -11.81 19.23 -42.27
N VAL A 388 -11.01 19.65 -41.30
CA VAL A 388 -9.82 18.93 -40.84
C VAL A 388 -10.22 18.07 -39.66
N SER A 389 -10.21 16.75 -39.83
CA SER A 389 -10.53 15.76 -38.79
C SER A 389 -9.25 15.07 -38.33
N VAL A 390 -9.07 14.99 -37.01
CA VAL A 390 -7.89 14.42 -36.35
C VAL A 390 -8.31 13.19 -35.57
N SER A 391 -7.64 12.08 -35.83
CA SER A 391 -7.73 10.84 -35.05
C SER A 391 -6.33 10.42 -34.61
N ALA A 392 -6.24 9.68 -33.50
CA ALA A 392 -4.99 9.14 -32.99
C ALA A 392 -5.13 7.63 -32.75
N GLU A 393 -4.03 6.91 -32.89
CA GLU A 393 -3.96 5.51 -32.46
C GLU A 393 -3.55 5.43 -30.99
N ILE A 394 -4.47 4.97 -30.13
CA ILE A 394 -4.26 4.86 -28.69
C ILE A 394 -4.63 3.43 -28.28
N GLY A 395 -3.67 2.67 -27.76
CA GLY A 395 -3.90 1.28 -27.35
C GLY A 395 -4.34 0.34 -28.48
N GLY A 396 -3.81 0.53 -29.69
CA GLY A 396 -4.12 -0.29 -30.87
C GLY A 396 -5.50 -0.02 -31.51
N LYS A 397 -6.27 0.95 -30.98
CA LYS A 397 -7.54 1.39 -31.55
C LYS A 397 -7.42 2.83 -32.05
N THR A 398 -8.05 3.13 -33.19
CA THR A 398 -8.12 4.51 -33.71
C THR A 398 -9.25 5.24 -32.98
N LYS A 399 -8.91 6.29 -32.23
CA LYS A 399 -9.85 7.16 -31.51
C LYS A 399 -9.95 8.51 -32.21
N PHE A 400 -11.18 9.01 -32.39
CA PHE A 400 -11.41 10.37 -32.89
C PHE A 400 -11.06 11.39 -31.81
N ILE A 401 -10.27 12.41 -32.18
CA ILE A 401 -9.82 13.46 -31.25
C ILE A 401 -10.66 14.72 -31.43
N GLY A 402 -10.90 15.13 -32.67
CA GLY A 402 -11.65 16.35 -32.95
C GLY A 402 -11.65 16.75 -34.41
N LYS A 403 -12.40 17.81 -34.73
CA LYS A 403 -12.44 18.41 -36.06
C LYS A 403 -12.45 19.92 -35.99
N GLN A 404 -11.88 20.57 -37.00
CA GLN A 404 -11.88 22.03 -37.16
C GLN A 404 -12.21 22.41 -38.61
N GLU A 405 -13.00 23.48 -38.77
CA GLU A 405 -13.35 24.01 -40.09
C GLU A 405 -12.39 25.12 -40.51
N PHE A 406 -11.93 25.04 -41.77
CA PHE A 406 -11.15 26.06 -42.45
C PHE A 406 -11.93 26.58 -43.65
N ARG A 407 -11.96 27.90 -43.85
CA ARG A 407 -12.59 28.53 -45.01
C ARG A 407 -11.62 28.50 -46.19
N ILE A 408 -12.09 28.12 -47.38
CA ILE A 408 -11.26 28.19 -48.58
C ILE A 408 -11.52 29.53 -49.27
N LYS A 409 -10.48 30.35 -49.41
CA LYS A 409 -10.55 31.64 -50.11
C LYS A 409 -9.66 31.64 -51.33
N ARG A 410 -9.97 32.52 -52.28
CA ARG A 410 -9.01 32.86 -53.33
C ARG A 410 -7.93 33.74 -52.74
N VAL A 411 -6.71 33.60 -53.25
CA VAL A 411 -5.66 34.60 -53.07
C VAL A 411 -6.24 35.98 -53.48
N PRO A 412 -5.98 37.05 -52.69
CA PRO A 412 -6.36 38.41 -53.06
C PRO A 412 -5.84 38.79 -54.46
N ASP A 413 -6.50 39.73 -55.12
CA ASP A 413 -6.00 40.22 -56.40
C ASP A 413 -4.79 41.15 -56.16
N PRO A 414 -3.74 41.07 -56.99
CA PRO A 414 -2.59 41.95 -56.87
C PRO A 414 -2.97 43.38 -57.27
N VAL A 415 -2.19 44.36 -56.80
CA VAL A 415 -2.37 45.76 -57.13
C VAL A 415 -1.49 46.10 -58.34
N PRO A 416 -2.04 46.71 -59.40
CA PRO A 416 -1.23 47.16 -60.52
C PRO A 416 -0.44 48.42 -60.14
N THR A 417 0.85 48.45 -60.46
CA THR A 417 1.76 49.54 -60.11
C THR A 417 2.58 50.01 -61.30
N VAL A 418 2.92 51.30 -61.30
CA VAL A 418 3.96 51.88 -62.16
C VAL A 418 4.85 52.75 -61.28
N ALA A 419 6.16 52.49 -61.29
CA ALA A 419 7.10 53.10 -60.34
C ALA A 419 6.74 52.87 -58.86
N GLY A 420 6.09 51.74 -58.53
CA GLY A 420 5.63 51.43 -57.16
C GLY A 420 4.29 52.07 -56.76
N GLU A 421 3.74 52.95 -57.61
CA GLU A 421 2.51 53.69 -57.33
C GLU A 421 1.31 53.07 -58.06
N SER A 422 0.15 53.03 -57.40
CA SER A 422 -1.12 52.51 -57.95
C SER A 422 -2.04 53.62 -58.47
N GLY A 423 -1.46 54.72 -58.97
CA GLY A 423 -2.14 55.93 -59.42
C GLY A 423 -1.69 57.18 -58.67
N GLY A 424 -2.31 58.32 -58.94
CA GLY A 424 -2.01 59.60 -58.27
C GLY A 424 -1.07 60.51 -59.06
N LYS A 425 -0.34 61.41 -58.40
CA LYS A 425 0.55 62.36 -59.08
C LYS A 425 1.88 61.68 -59.41
N ILE A 426 2.36 61.82 -60.64
CA ILE A 426 3.65 61.29 -61.07
C ILE A 426 4.35 62.28 -62.01
N ARG A 427 5.65 62.47 -61.83
CA ARG A 427 6.46 63.28 -62.77
C ARG A 427 6.51 62.58 -64.13
N LYS A 428 6.27 63.31 -65.21
CA LYS A 428 6.27 62.75 -66.58
C LYS A 428 7.54 61.96 -66.91
N ASN A 429 8.71 62.46 -66.52
CA ASN A 429 9.99 61.78 -66.78
C ASN A 429 10.12 60.45 -66.01
N VAL A 430 9.56 60.35 -64.81
CA VAL A 430 9.58 59.12 -64.00
C VAL A 430 8.69 58.06 -64.64
N LEU A 431 7.49 58.45 -65.10
CA LEU A 431 6.58 57.55 -65.81
C LEU A 431 7.20 57.02 -67.11
N LEU A 432 7.85 57.88 -67.90
CA LEU A 432 8.51 57.50 -69.16
C LEU A 432 9.76 56.62 -68.95
N ALA A 433 10.45 56.77 -67.81
CA ALA A 433 11.61 55.96 -67.45
C ALA A 433 11.22 54.53 -67.09
N GLN A 434 9.97 54.27 -66.67
CA GLN A 434 9.53 52.92 -66.36
C GLN A 434 9.49 52.04 -67.61
N SER A 435 9.77 50.75 -67.40
CA SER A 435 9.70 49.74 -68.45
C SER A 435 8.26 49.34 -68.78
N GLY A 436 7.34 49.48 -67.81
CA GLY A 436 5.96 49.02 -67.95
C GLY A 436 5.17 49.05 -66.65
N VAL A 437 4.10 48.24 -66.65
CA VAL A 437 3.17 48.03 -65.53
C VAL A 437 3.51 46.72 -64.84
N PHE A 438 3.55 46.77 -63.50
CA PHE A 438 3.79 45.62 -62.64
C PHE A 438 2.52 45.27 -61.86
N ALA A 439 2.47 44.07 -61.30
CA ALA A 439 1.38 43.60 -60.45
C ALA A 439 1.99 43.07 -59.15
N GLU A 440 1.74 43.78 -58.06
CA GLU A 440 2.38 43.53 -56.76
C GLU A 440 1.33 43.12 -55.72
N MET A 441 1.66 42.14 -54.89
CA MET A 441 0.84 41.77 -53.73
C MET A 441 1.27 42.60 -52.53
N LYS A 442 0.41 43.50 -52.05
CA LYS A 442 0.61 44.23 -50.79
C LYS A 442 -0.03 43.45 -49.64
N ASP A 443 0.67 43.38 -48.51
CA ASP A 443 0.18 42.80 -47.24
C ASP A 443 -0.34 41.36 -47.35
N PHE A 444 0.37 40.49 -48.08
CA PHE A 444 0.02 39.07 -48.20
C PHE A 444 1.19 38.16 -47.80
N ASP A 445 0.90 37.23 -46.89
CA ASP A 445 1.91 36.37 -46.24
C ASP A 445 2.51 35.28 -47.15
N PHE A 446 2.00 35.11 -48.37
CA PHE A 446 2.52 34.13 -49.32
C PHE A 446 3.27 34.82 -50.46
N GLU A 447 4.45 34.29 -50.79
CA GLU A 447 5.24 34.72 -51.92
C GLU A 447 4.59 34.29 -53.23
N LEU A 448 4.11 35.25 -54.03
CA LEU A 448 3.48 35.00 -55.31
C LEU A 448 3.93 36.01 -56.36
N GLU A 449 4.23 35.49 -57.55
CA GLU A 449 4.58 36.31 -58.70
C GLU A 449 3.41 36.44 -59.67
N TYR A 450 3.09 37.68 -60.03
CA TYR A 450 2.10 38.01 -61.04
C TYR A 450 2.75 38.73 -62.21
N LYS A 451 2.44 38.28 -63.43
CA LYS A 451 2.95 38.91 -64.66
C LYS A 451 1.82 39.60 -65.39
N VAL A 452 1.92 40.92 -65.58
CA VAL A 452 0.99 41.68 -66.44
C VAL A 452 1.10 41.16 -67.88
N THR A 453 -0.05 40.84 -68.48
CA THR A 453 -0.16 40.26 -69.81
C THR A 453 -0.68 41.24 -70.85
N ARG A 454 -1.51 42.21 -70.45
CA ARG A 454 -1.98 43.31 -71.32
C ARG A 454 -2.47 44.50 -70.51
N PHE A 455 -2.45 45.67 -71.13
CA PHE A 455 -3.06 46.91 -70.64
C PHE A 455 -3.18 47.89 -71.81
N THR A 456 -3.97 48.96 -71.66
CA THR A 456 -4.11 50.04 -72.64
C THR A 456 -3.78 51.37 -71.98
N VAL A 457 -2.99 52.23 -72.63
CA VAL A 457 -2.78 53.61 -72.16
C VAL A 457 -3.79 54.50 -72.87
N SER A 458 -4.58 55.21 -72.09
CA SER A 458 -5.62 56.12 -72.55
C SER A 458 -5.33 57.55 -72.06
N VAL A 459 -5.36 58.52 -72.98
CA VAL A 459 -5.20 59.94 -72.66
C VAL A 459 -6.21 60.78 -73.42
N LEU A 460 -6.53 61.97 -72.89
CA LEU A 460 -7.33 62.97 -73.61
C LEU A 460 -6.41 63.87 -74.44
N LYS A 461 -6.47 63.76 -75.77
CA LYS A 461 -5.67 64.57 -76.71
C LYS A 461 -6.58 65.28 -77.69
N GLY A 462 -6.57 66.62 -77.68
CA GLY A 462 -7.38 67.42 -78.61
C GLY A 462 -8.89 67.23 -78.46
N GLY A 463 -9.37 66.90 -77.25
CA GLY A 463 -10.79 66.66 -76.95
C GLY A 463 -11.28 65.23 -77.20
N TYR A 464 -10.44 64.36 -77.77
CA TYR A 464 -10.76 62.94 -78.01
C TYR A 464 -9.93 62.04 -77.11
N ILE A 465 -10.51 60.91 -76.70
CA ILE A 465 -9.79 59.85 -76.01
C ILE A 465 -8.98 59.07 -77.04
N VAL A 466 -7.68 58.93 -76.79
CA VAL A 466 -6.75 58.17 -77.63
C VAL A 466 -6.23 56.98 -76.81
N ASP A 467 -6.47 55.78 -77.32
CA ASP A 467 -6.14 54.52 -76.67
C ASP A 467 -5.03 53.78 -77.43
N GLU A 468 -3.97 53.42 -76.72
CA GLU A 468 -2.86 52.65 -77.26
C GLU A 468 -2.66 51.35 -76.47
N PRO A 469 -2.93 50.16 -77.06
CA PRO A 469 -2.86 48.89 -76.35
C PRO A 469 -1.44 48.31 -76.27
N SER A 470 -1.17 47.56 -75.21
CA SER A 470 0.00 46.70 -75.04
C SER A 470 -0.43 45.25 -74.80
N LYS A 471 0.28 44.31 -75.44
CA LYS A 471 0.11 42.84 -75.27
C LYS A 471 1.18 42.24 -74.36
N SER A 472 1.82 43.06 -73.52
CA SER A 472 2.84 42.62 -72.55
C SER A 472 2.77 43.47 -71.28
N SER A 473 3.66 43.23 -70.32
CA SER A 473 3.84 44.12 -69.18
C SER A 473 4.54 45.44 -69.53
N LYS A 474 5.16 45.56 -70.71
CA LYS A 474 6.00 46.72 -71.09
C LYS A 474 5.20 47.81 -71.81
N PHE A 475 5.62 49.06 -71.64
CA PHE A 475 5.14 50.19 -72.45
C PHE A 475 5.65 50.09 -73.89
N THR A 476 4.77 50.30 -74.87
CA THR A 476 5.13 50.36 -76.29
C THR A 476 5.73 51.73 -76.65
N ALA A 477 6.39 51.81 -77.81
CA ALA A 477 6.92 53.08 -78.31
C ALA A 477 5.79 54.11 -78.53
N GLN A 478 4.65 53.66 -79.06
CA GLN A 478 3.45 54.47 -79.28
C GLN A 478 2.89 55.01 -77.95
N GLN A 479 2.79 54.17 -76.92
CA GLN A 479 2.34 54.59 -75.58
C GLN A 479 3.28 55.62 -74.96
N LYS A 480 4.60 55.43 -75.08
CA LYS A 480 5.58 56.42 -74.57
C LYS A 480 5.48 57.75 -75.31
N GLU A 481 5.28 57.73 -76.63
CA GLU A 481 5.09 58.94 -77.42
C GLU A 481 3.78 59.67 -77.06
N LEU A 482 2.71 58.90 -76.83
CA LEU A 482 1.43 59.42 -76.36
C LEU A 482 1.58 60.15 -75.03
N ILE A 483 2.31 59.57 -74.08
CA ILE A 483 2.60 60.19 -72.76
C ILE A 483 3.50 61.42 -72.90
N LYS A 484 4.53 61.41 -73.76
CA LYS A 484 5.43 62.56 -73.98
C LYS A 484 4.66 63.81 -74.41
N GLY A 485 3.68 63.64 -75.28
CA GLY A 485 2.84 64.71 -75.82
C GLY A 485 1.87 65.34 -74.82
N MET A 486 1.74 64.77 -73.61
CA MET A 486 0.87 65.31 -72.57
C MET A 486 1.55 66.42 -71.75
N SER A 487 0.76 67.43 -71.41
CA SER A 487 1.16 68.55 -70.56
C SER A 487 1.04 68.21 -69.07
N ARG A 488 1.66 69.04 -68.22
CA ARG A 488 1.45 69.00 -66.78
C ARG A 488 -0.04 69.18 -66.46
N GLY A 489 -0.55 68.39 -65.51
CA GLY A 489 -1.96 68.32 -65.12
C GLY A 489 -2.80 67.35 -65.95
N ALA A 490 -2.29 66.82 -67.06
CA ALA A 490 -2.99 65.84 -67.87
C ALA A 490 -3.14 64.50 -67.12
N LYS A 491 -4.27 63.82 -67.35
CA LYS A 491 -4.54 62.48 -66.83
C LYS A 491 -4.10 61.44 -67.85
N VAL A 492 -3.31 60.47 -67.39
CA VAL A 492 -2.94 59.26 -68.13
C VAL A 492 -3.57 58.08 -67.42
N SER A 493 -4.55 57.45 -68.06
CA SER A 493 -5.18 56.23 -67.55
C SER A 493 -4.50 55.01 -68.17
N ILE A 494 -4.25 54.00 -67.35
CA ILE A 494 -3.76 52.70 -67.76
C ILE A 494 -4.88 51.73 -67.44
N GLU A 495 -5.56 51.27 -68.48
CA GLU A 495 -6.85 50.58 -68.37
C GLU A 495 -6.76 49.12 -68.80
N GLY A 496 -7.75 48.33 -68.38
CA GLY A 496 -7.89 46.94 -68.79
C GLY A 496 -6.67 46.07 -68.41
N ILE A 497 -6.03 46.38 -67.28
CA ILE A 497 -4.81 45.72 -66.85
C ILE A 497 -5.12 44.28 -66.47
N ARG A 498 -4.53 43.31 -67.19
CA ARG A 498 -4.66 41.88 -66.87
C ARG A 498 -3.34 41.32 -66.40
N ALA A 499 -3.36 40.54 -65.33
CA ALA A 499 -2.18 39.84 -64.83
C ALA A 499 -2.43 38.34 -64.68
N LYS A 500 -1.43 37.51 -64.99
CA LYS A 500 -1.48 36.06 -64.81
C LYS A 500 -0.62 35.66 -63.61
N GLY A 501 -1.21 34.90 -62.70
CA GLY A 501 -0.52 34.30 -61.55
C GLY A 501 -0.85 32.81 -61.39
N PRO A 502 -0.42 32.20 -60.28
CA PRO A 502 -0.59 30.76 -60.02
C PRO A 502 -2.05 30.30 -60.01
N SER A 503 -2.97 31.15 -59.54
CA SER A 503 -4.41 30.85 -59.48
C SER A 503 -5.17 31.29 -60.74
N GLY A 504 -4.48 31.69 -61.83
CA GLY A 504 -5.08 32.09 -63.10
C GLY A 504 -4.92 33.58 -63.45
N THR A 505 -5.67 34.04 -64.47
CA THR A 505 -5.64 35.42 -64.96
C THR A 505 -6.64 36.30 -64.21
N ARG A 506 -6.20 37.48 -63.77
CA ARG A 506 -6.97 38.49 -63.02
C ARG A 506 -7.15 39.77 -63.83
N ASP A 507 -8.29 40.43 -63.60
CA ASP A 507 -8.52 41.81 -64.00
C ASP A 507 -8.15 42.73 -62.85
N LEU A 508 -7.17 43.60 -63.08
CA LEU A 508 -6.66 44.53 -62.09
C LEU A 508 -7.28 45.92 -62.26
N GLY A 509 -8.17 46.09 -63.24
CA GLY A 509 -8.88 47.34 -63.50
C GLY A 509 -7.99 48.41 -64.13
N THR A 510 -8.13 49.64 -63.61
CA THR A 510 -7.52 50.85 -64.16
C THR A 510 -6.77 51.61 -63.09
N ILE A 511 -5.59 52.13 -63.43
CA ILE A 511 -4.88 53.12 -62.62
C ILE A 511 -4.76 54.43 -63.41
N THR A 512 -4.95 55.56 -62.74
CA THR A 512 -4.88 56.87 -63.36
C THR A 512 -3.80 57.70 -62.70
N PHE A 513 -2.93 58.26 -63.52
CA PHE A 513 -1.88 59.18 -63.10
C PHE A 513 -2.16 60.59 -63.57
N VAL A 514 -1.88 61.58 -62.72
CA VAL A 514 -1.88 63.01 -63.07
C VAL A 514 -0.43 63.44 -63.22
N LEU A 515 -0.08 63.97 -64.40
CA LEU A 515 1.30 64.38 -64.66
C LEU A 515 1.63 65.65 -63.86
N ASP A 516 2.64 65.56 -62.99
CA ASP A 516 3.19 66.71 -62.26
C ASP A 516 4.43 67.30 -62.93
#